data_AF-A0A0C9WQ10-F1
#
_entry.id   AF-A0A0C9WQ10-F1
#
_cell.length_a   1.000
_cell.length_b   1.000
_cell.length_c   1.000
_cell.angle_alpha   90.00
_cell.angle_beta   90.00
_cell.angle_gamma   90.00
#
_symmetry.space_group_name_H-M   'P 1'
#
loop_
_entity.id
_entity.type
_entity.pdbx_description
1 polymer ?
#
loop_
_entity_poly.entity_id
_entity_poly.type
_entity_poly.pdbx_seq_one_letter_code
_entity_poly.pdbx_strand_id
1 'polypeptide(L)'
;IAQASGVMFETNDNPSIDDLTHDAFAVLGEGGAVRLSDKHTCSECTQECKAVADFLPAANDAPAVLAMVNMVVMDGIVMGPTHCAFDNCTKPLSNACGKGESFCQIHEREFHNHCRVRDCQNNKFEGTQACQEHHNDRHLYRQSRTKSSLAGVQRMLNRPNEHLAWNSEVPRNVQPHDEDAPEVENENYFSPGCYYCVETICAPCGVVIAWVKFAKSESPTNILKFMEDTFPDESTRPDYICIDKACLVLRTSIQNGSWDEWCKTSKLMV
;
A
#
# COMPACT_ATOMS: atom_id res chain seq x y z
N ILE A 1 9.15 10.69 24.27
CA ILE A 1 10.56 10.30 24.45
C ILE A 1 10.71 8.93 23.82
N ALA A 2 11.46 8.80 22.72
CA ALA A 2 11.69 7.50 22.09
C ALA A 2 12.59 6.63 23.00
N GLN A 3 12.13 5.43 23.35
CA GLN A 3 12.93 4.43 24.07
C GLN A 3 13.41 3.36 23.08
N ALA A 4 14.61 2.82 23.30
CA ALA A 4 15.14 1.74 22.48
C ALA A 4 14.24 0.50 22.61
N SER A 5 13.88 -0.13 21.49
CA SER A 5 12.93 -1.24 21.42
C SER A 5 13.42 -2.54 22.09
N GLY A 6 14.68 -2.59 22.53
CA GLY A 6 15.30 -3.79 23.12
C GLY A 6 15.50 -4.95 22.14
N VAL A 7 15.19 -4.76 20.85
CA VAL A 7 15.37 -5.77 19.82
C VAL A 7 16.82 -5.74 19.34
N MET A 8 17.58 -6.78 19.67
CA MET A 8 18.90 -7.04 19.12
C MET A 8 18.73 -7.69 17.74
N PHE A 9 19.14 -6.99 16.69
CA PHE A 9 19.22 -7.54 15.34
C PHE A 9 20.67 -7.95 15.07
N GLU A 10 20.92 -9.26 15.04
CA GLU A 10 22.22 -9.83 14.70
C GLU A 10 22.14 -10.44 13.30
N THR A 11 23.16 -10.16 12.50
CA THR A 11 23.29 -10.58 11.10
C THR A 11 24.66 -11.24 10.94
N ASN A 12 24.81 -12.11 9.94
CA ASN A 12 26.10 -12.70 9.60
C ASN A 12 27.15 -11.60 9.29
N ASP A 13 28.43 -11.94 9.39
CA ASP A 13 29.50 -11.01 9.01
C ASP A 13 29.45 -10.70 7.51
N ASN A 14 29.34 -9.41 7.18
CA ASN A 14 29.40 -8.86 5.82
C ASN A 14 28.28 -9.33 4.84
N PRO A 15 26.99 -9.15 5.19
CA PRO A 15 25.88 -9.48 4.29
C PRO A 15 25.85 -8.50 3.11
N SER A 16 25.25 -8.91 1.99
CA SER A 16 24.91 -7.93 0.95
C SER A 16 23.86 -6.94 1.49
N ILE A 17 23.77 -5.74 0.90
CA ILE A 17 22.74 -4.75 1.29
C ILE A 17 21.34 -5.33 1.12
N ASP A 18 21.13 -6.13 0.07
CA ASP A 18 19.84 -6.76 -0.20
C ASP A 18 19.49 -7.80 0.89
N ASP A 19 20.45 -8.63 1.29
CA ASP A 19 20.23 -9.62 2.36
C ASP A 19 20.00 -8.94 3.72
N LEU A 20 20.82 -7.93 4.04
CA LEU A 20 20.69 -7.15 5.27
C LEU A 20 19.31 -6.48 5.36
N THR A 21 18.84 -5.89 4.27
CA THR A 21 17.54 -5.22 4.23
C THR A 21 16.38 -6.22 4.30
N HIS A 22 16.51 -7.40 3.71
CA HIS A 22 15.52 -8.48 3.86
C HIS A 22 15.45 -9.01 5.28
N ASP A 23 16.59 -9.30 5.91
CA ASP A 23 16.66 -9.81 7.28
C ASP A 23 16.16 -8.76 8.27
N ALA A 24 16.59 -7.50 8.11
CA ALA A 24 16.10 -6.39 8.92
C ALA A 24 14.59 -6.20 8.75
N PHE A 25 14.06 -6.30 7.53
CA PHE A 25 12.62 -6.23 7.30
C PHE A 25 11.87 -7.40 7.95
N ALA A 26 12.39 -8.62 7.87
CA ALA A 26 11.75 -9.79 8.47
C ALA A 26 11.72 -9.71 10.00
N VAL A 27 12.78 -9.19 10.62
CA VAL A 27 12.92 -9.11 12.09
C VAL A 27 12.32 -7.84 12.66
N LEU A 28 12.50 -6.69 12.01
CA LEU A 28 12.12 -5.37 12.50
C LEU A 28 10.84 -4.82 11.83
N GLY A 29 10.37 -5.44 10.75
CA GLY A 29 9.21 -4.94 10.01
C GLY A 29 7.88 -5.13 10.73
N GLU A 30 7.79 -6.05 11.70
CA GLU A 30 6.65 -6.26 12.61
C GLU A 30 5.25 -6.17 11.98
N GLY A 31 5.08 -6.78 10.81
CA GLY A 31 3.79 -6.73 10.10
C GLY A 31 3.36 -5.32 9.68
N GLY A 32 4.26 -4.34 9.76
CA GLY A 32 4.03 -2.94 9.44
C GLY A 32 3.76 -2.04 10.64
N ALA A 33 3.73 -2.56 11.87
CA ALA A 33 3.63 -1.74 13.08
C ALA A 33 4.93 -0.97 13.34
N VAL A 34 4.81 0.27 13.82
CA VAL A 34 5.97 1.12 14.17
C VAL A 34 6.02 1.28 15.69
N ARG A 35 6.78 0.42 16.39
CA ARG A 35 6.87 0.44 17.88
C ARG A 35 7.19 1.80 18.49
N LEU A 36 8.02 2.58 17.82
CA LEU A 36 8.39 3.93 18.30
C LEU A 36 7.20 4.89 18.38
N SER A 37 6.14 4.58 17.65
CA SER A 37 4.89 5.32 17.57
C SER A 37 3.77 4.66 18.38
N ASP A 38 4.01 3.49 19.00
CA ASP A 38 3.01 2.84 19.84
C ASP A 38 2.63 3.76 20.99
N LYS A 39 1.32 3.99 21.15
CA LYS A 39 0.74 4.94 22.12
C LYS A 39 1.31 6.36 22.00
N HIS A 40 1.61 6.81 20.79
CA HIS A 40 2.07 8.17 20.56
C HIS A 40 1.06 9.19 21.11
N THR A 41 1.53 10.03 22.03
CA THR A 41 0.77 11.17 22.57
C THR A 41 1.57 12.45 22.40
N CYS A 42 0.97 13.45 21.75
CA CYS A 42 1.49 14.81 21.70
C CYS A 42 0.33 15.81 21.73
N SER A 43 0.62 17.09 21.92
CA SER A 43 -0.38 18.15 22.01
C SER A 43 -1.22 18.34 20.75
N GLU A 44 -0.74 17.89 19.59
CA GLU A 44 -1.50 17.92 18.33
C GLU A 44 -2.39 16.68 18.17
N CYS A 45 -1.96 15.54 18.73
CA CYS A 45 -2.56 14.23 18.54
C CYS A 45 -3.56 13.85 19.66
N THR A 46 -3.62 14.62 20.74
CA THR A 46 -4.59 14.45 21.82
C THR A 46 -5.27 15.78 22.12
N GLN A 47 -6.59 15.84 21.99
CA GLN A 47 -7.37 17.04 22.27
C GLN A 47 -8.43 16.77 23.33
N GLU A 48 -8.75 17.80 24.11
CA GLU A 48 -9.90 17.75 25.00
C GLU A 48 -11.17 17.61 24.16
N CYS A 49 -12.02 16.63 24.48
CA CYS A 49 -13.32 16.54 23.84
C CYS A 49 -14.14 17.79 24.15
N LYS A 50 -14.36 18.65 23.14
CA LYS A 50 -15.23 19.82 23.29
C LYS A 50 -16.65 19.34 23.63
N ALA A 51 -17.16 19.74 24.80
CA ALA A 51 -18.50 19.41 25.28
C ALA A 51 -19.64 20.03 24.43
N VAL A 52 -19.31 21.03 23.61
CA VAL A 52 -20.24 21.77 22.75
C VAL A 52 -19.58 21.94 21.39
N ALA A 53 -20.22 21.42 20.34
CA ALA A 53 -19.82 21.71 18.97
C ALA A 53 -19.93 23.22 18.73
N ASP A 54 -18.98 23.82 18.00
CA ASP A 54 -19.03 25.25 17.65
C ASP A 54 -20.30 25.61 16.83
N PHE A 55 -21.04 24.59 16.34
CA PHE A 55 -22.40 24.65 15.80
C PHE A 55 -23.34 23.69 16.54
N LEU A 56 -24.38 24.21 17.21
CA LEU A 56 -25.45 23.44 17.86
C LEU A 56 -26.76 23.52 17.03
N PRO A 57 -27.39 22.40 16.65
CA PRO A 57 -28.84 22.29 16.69
C PRO A 57 -29.27 22.03 18.14
N ALA A 58 -30.32 22.71 18.59
CA ALA A 58 -30.63 22.88 20.00
C ALA A 58 -30.95 21.58 20.79
N ALA A 59 -30.43 21.58 22.02
CA ALA A 59 -30.98 21.08 23.27
C ALA A 59 -31.35 19.60 23.40
N ASN A 60 -30.49 18.86 24.14
CA ASN A 60 -30.80 18.14 25.38
C ASN A 60 -29.93 16.89 25.44
N ASP A 61 -28.73 16.94 26.04
CA ASP A 61 -28.09 15.74 26.58
C ASP A 61 -27.07 16.11 27.68
N ALA A 62 -26.91 15.16 28.60
CA ALA A 62 -26.21 15.21 29.89
C ALA A 62 -24.75 15.72 29.83
N PRO A 63 -24.16 16.21 30.95
CA PRO A 63 -22.83 16.82 30.94
C PRO A 63 -21.78 15.77 30.55
N ALA A 64 -21.24 15.91 29.34
CA ALA A 64 -20.13 15.11 28.86
C ALA A 64 -18.90 15.39 29.74
N VAL A 65 -18.42 14.35 30.42
CA VAL A 65 -17.12 14.35 31.11
C VAL A 65 -16.04 14.70 30.09
N LEU A 66 -15.15 15.63 30.43
CA LEU A 66 -13.99 16.02 29.62
C LEU A 66 -13.03 14.82 29.43
N ALA A 67 -13.34 13.95 28.48
CA ALA A 67 -12.46 12.88 28.06
C ALA A 67 -11.49 13.41 26.99
N MET A 68 -10.22 13.01 27.07
CA MET A 68 -9.29 13.22 25.97
C MET A 68 -9.68 12.29 24.82
N VAL A 69 -9.74 12.82 23.60
CA VAL A 69 -10.00 12.03 22.39
C VAL A 69 -8.75 11.95 21.54
N ASN A 70 -8.61 10.84 20.82
CA ASN A 70 -7.59 10.64 19.81
C ASN A 70 -8.22 10.41 18.42
N MET A 71 -7.38 10.52 17.40
CA MET A 71 -7.79 10.35 16.01
C MET A 71 -6.65 9.69 15.26
N VAL A 72 -7.00 8.94 14.21
CA VAL A 72 -6.05 8.51 13.18
C VAL A 72 -6.52 8.91 11.79
N VAL A 73 -5.57 9.12 10.91
CA VAL A 73 -5.76 9.38 9.49
C VAL A 73 -5.18 8.20 8.72
N MET A 74 -5.96 7.66 7.79
CA MET A 74 -5.55 6.61 6.87
C MET A 74 -5.41 7.18 5.47
N ASP A 75 -4.30 6.85 4.81
CA ASP A 75 -4.04 7.27 3.43
C ASP A 75 -3.12 6.29 2.71
N GLY A 76 -3.37 6.13 1.42
CA GLY A 76 -2.72 5.19 0.51
C GLY A 76 -1.68 5.86 -0.40
N ILE A 77 -0.42 5.46 -0.26
CA ILE A 77 0.65 5.91 -1.15
C ILE A 77 0.71 5.00 -2.39
N VAL A 78 0.24 5.51 -3.54
CA VAL A 78 0.21 4.82 -4.84
C VAL A 78 1.59 4.81 -5.52
N MET A 79 2.59 4.28 -4.82
CA MET A 79 3.94 3.98 -5.33
C MET A 79 4.46 2.72 -4.65
N GLY A 80 3.65 1.67 -4.70
CA GLY A 80 3.93 0.42 -4.01
C GLY A 80 5.22 -0.26 -4.50
N PRO A 81 5.92 -0.99 -3.61
CA PRO A 81 7.07 -1.80 -4.02
C PRO A 81 6.67 -2.87 -5.05
N THR A 82 7.67 -3.50 -5.64
CA THR A 82 7.43 -4.57 -6.61
C THR A 82 7.34 -5.93 -5.91
N HIS A 83 6.56 -6.85 -6.49
CA HIS A 83 6.44 -8.24 -6.08
C HIS A 83 6.47 -9.18 -7.29
N CYS A 84 6.44 -10.47 -7.02
CA CYS A 84 6.40 -11.51 -8.06
C CYS A 84 5.28 -11.26 -9.08
N ALA A 85 5.61 -11.43 -10.36
CA ALA A 85 4.69 -11.29 -11.49
C ALA A 85 3.74 -12.49 -11.65
N PHE A 86 4.11 -13.65 -11.11
CA PHE A 86 3.28 -14.84 -11.19
C PHE A 86 1.94 -14.63 -10.49
N ASP A 87 0.89 -15.23 -11.05
CA ASP A 87 -0.49 -15.00 -10.62
C ASP A 87 -0.69 -15.25 -9.12
N ASN A 88 -1.36 -14.30 -8.48
CA ASN A 88 -1.68 -14.34 -7.05
C ASN A 88 -0.46 -14.49 -6.12
N CYS A 89 0.75 -14.18 -6.60
CA CYS A 89 1.97 -14.22 -5.79
C CYS A 89 2.40 -12.82 -5.34
N THR A 90 2.36 -12.57 -4.04
CA THR A 90 2.81 -11.30 -3.42
C THR A 90 4.20 -11.39 -2.81
N LYS A 91 4.91 -12.52 -3.00
CA LYS A 91 6.26 -12.71 -2.47
C LYS A 91 7.23 -11.68 -3.06
N PRO A 92 8.18 -11.18 -2.25
CA PRO A 92 9.17 -10.22 -2.72
C PRO A 92 10.04 -10.82 -3.82
N LEU A 93 10.55 -9.94 -4.68
CA LEU A 93 11.60 -10.30 -5.63
C LEU A 93 12.93 -10.47 -4.89
N SER A 94 13.84 -11.26 -5.44
CA SER A 94 15.16 -11.49 -4.85
C SER A 94 16.02 -10.21 -4.84
N ASN A 95 15.74 -9.27 -5.75
CA ASN A 95 16.31 -7.92 -5.72
C ASN A 95 15.21 -6.87 -5.50
N ALA A 96 15.51 -5.82 -4.73
CA ALA A 96 14.52 -4.83 -4.31
C ALA A 96 13.91 -3.97 -5.45
N CYS A 97 14.45 -4.04 -6.67
CA CYS A 97 14.10 -3.15 -7.78
C CYS A 97 13.62 -3.87 -9.05
N GLY A 98 13.47 -5.19 -9.05
CA GLY A 98 13.10 -5.96 -10.25
C GLY A 98 14.04 -5.72 -11.43
N LYS A 99 15.35 -5.59 -11.18
CA LYS A 99 16.38 -5.28 -12.21
C LYS A 99 16.59 -6.47 -13.14
N GLY A 100 15.62 -6.71 -14.03
CA GLY A 100 15.59 -7.83 -14.97
C GLY A 100 14.91 -9.09 -14.43
N GLU A 101 14.56 -9.11 -13.14
CA GLU A 101 13.79 -10.19 -12.51
C GLU A 101 12.35 -9.75 -12.32
N SER A 102 11.43 -10.65 -12.69
CA SER A 102 9.99 -10.48 -12.50
C SER A 102 9.41 -11.48 -11.51
N PHE A 103 10.19 -12.47 -11.07
CA PHE A 103 9.73 -13.53 -10.18
C PHE A 103 10.44 -13.52 -8.83
N CYS A 104 9.74 -14.03 -7.82
CA CYS A 104 10.37 -14.39 -6.56
C CYS A 104 11.25 -15.63 -6.74
N GLN A 105 12.12 -15.91 -5.76
CA GLN A 105 13.06 -17.03 -5.80
C GLN A 105 12.40 -18.41 -6.04
N ILE A 106 11.12 -18.58 -5.70
CA ILE A 106 10.38 -19.83 -5.93
C ILE A 106 9.97 -19.95 -7.40
N HIS A 107 9.28 -18.96 -7.94
CA HIS A 107 8.86 -18.98 -9.35
C HIS A 107 10.04 -18.86 -10.32
N GLU A 108 11.16 -18.24 -9.91
CA GLU A 108 12.39 -18.28 -10.70
C GLU A 108 12.95 -19.70 -10.81
N ARG A 109 12.85 -20.50 -9.72
CA ARG A 109 13.26 -21.92 -9.73
C ARG A 109 12.29 -22.80 -10.51
N GLU A 110 10.99 -22.57 -10.39
CA GLU A 110 9.97 -23.35 -11.09
C GLU A 110 9.99 -23.11 -12.60
N PHE A 111 10.04 -21.85 -13.02
CA PHE A 111 10.10 -21.56 -14.45
C PHE A 111 11.51 -21.73 -15.02
N HIS A 112 12.56 -21.61 -14.21
CA HIS A 112 13.95 -21.76 -14.62
C HIS A 112 14.26 -21.13 -16.00
N ASN A 113 14.44 -21.97 -17.02
CA ASN A 113 14.79 -21.58 -18.38
C ASN A 113 13.58 -21.41 -19.32
N HIS A 114 12.35 -21.47 -18.84
CA HIS A 114 11.16 -21.28 -19.67
C HIS A 114 10.90 -19.80 -19.99
N CYS A 115 10.33 -19.58 -21.17
CA CYS A 115 9.84 -18.29 -21.64
C CYS A 115 8.81 -17.72 -20.66
N ARG A 116 8.88 -16.40 -20.44
CA ARG A 116 7.98 -15.68 -19.52
C ARG A 116 6.67 -15.23 -20.19
N VAL A 117 6.36 -15.71 -21.39
CA VAL A 117 5.05 -15.50 -22.03
C VAL A 117 4.11 -16.58 -21.51
N ARG A 118 2.85 -16.24 -21.22
CA ARG A 118 1.87 -17.21 -20.74
C ARG A 118 1.74 -18.37 -21.72
N ASP A 119 1.56 -19.57 -21.17
CA ASP A 119 1.38 -20.82 -21.93
C ASP A 119 2.54 -21.20 -22.88
N CYS A 120 3.69 -20.52 -22.80
CA CYS A 120 4.86 -20.85 -23.59
C CYS A 120 5.81 -21.78 -22.82
N GLN A 121 6.06 -22.97 -23.37
CA GLN A 121 6.99 -23.95 -22.79
C GLN A 121 8.41 -23.87 -23.36
N ASN A 122 8.62 -23.04 -24.39
CA ASN A 122 9.94 -22.89 -25.02
C ASN A 122 10.97 -22.32 -24.04
N ASN A 123 12.23 -22.68 -24.25
CA ASN A 123 13.31 -22.14 -23.46
C ASN A 123 13.61 -20.68 -23.85
N LYS A 124 13.84 -19.83 -22.86
CA LYS A 124 14.31 -18.46 -23.02
C LYS A 124 15.76 -18.47 -23.52
N PHE A 125 16.16 -17.41 -24.23
CA PHE A 125 17.57 -17.19 -24.49
C PHE A 125 18.28 -16.76 -23.22
N GLU A 126 19.54 -17.19 -23.08
CA GLU A 126 20.40 -16.78 -21.99
C GLU A 126 20.47 -15.24 -21.89
N GLY A 127 20.31 -14.70 -20.68
CA GLY A 127 20.24 -13.26 -20.45
C GLY A 127 18.93 -12.58 -20.89
N THR A 128 17.89 -13.35 -21.22
CA THR A 128 16.58 -12.81 -21.62
C THR A 128 15.41 -13.47 -20.89
N GLN A 129 14.22 -12.86 -21.00
CA GLN A 129 12.97 -13.39 -20.45
C GLN A 129 12.11 -14.13 -21.51
N ALA A 130 12.53 -14.19 -22.78
CA ALA A 130 11.72 -14.69 -23.89
C ALA A 130 12.47 -15.72 -24.77
N CYS A 131 11.74 -16.62 -25.42
CA CYS A 131 12.27 -17.55 -26.42
C CYS A 131 12.45 -16.88 -27.80
N GLN A 132 12.91 -17.63 -28.81
CA GLN A 132 13.12 -17.11 -30.17
C GLN A 132 11.83 -16.57 -30.79
N GLU A 133 10.74 -17.29 -30.59
CA GLU A 133 9.43 -16.98 -31.16
C GLU A 133 8.85 -15.70 -30.54
N HIS A 134 9.08 -15.49 -29.25
CA HIS A 134 8.59 -14.32 -28.50
C HIS A 134 9.64 -13.19 -28.37
N HIS A 135 10.68 -13.20 -29.21
CA HIS A 135 11.68 -12.14 -29.23
C HIS A 135 11.05 -10.77 -29.58
N ASN A 136 10.10 -10.77 -30.53
CA ASN A 136 9.40 -9.57 -30.95
C ASN A 136 8.50 -9.00 -29.85
N ASP A 137 7.79 -9.84 -29.10
CA ASP A 137 6.91 -9.39 -28.00
C ASP A 137 7.71 -8.70 -26.90
N ARG A 138 8.86 -9.28 -26.53
CA ARG A 138 9.79 -8.65 -25.59
C ARG A 138 10.34 -7.34 -26.13
N HIS A 139 10.67 -7.27 -27.42
CA HIS A 139 11.18 -6.06 -28.04
C HIS A 139 10.13 -4.94 -28.04
N LEU A 140 8.88 -5.25 -28.41
CA LEU A 140 7.76 -4.32 -28.34
C LEU A 140 7.48 -3.87 -26.90
N TYR A 141 7.48 -4.80 -25.94
CA TYR A 141 7.34 -4.49 -24.52
C TYR A 141 8.45 -3.56 -24.01
N ARG A 142 9.70 -3.77 -24.42
CA ARG A 142 10.81 -2.90 -24.02
C ARG A 142 10.64 -1.48 -24.56
N GLN A 143 10.20 -1.35 -25.81
CA GLN A 143 9.94 -0.05 -26.43
C GLN A 143 8.73 0.68 -25.82
N SER A 144 7.69 -0.05 -25.42
CA SER A 144 6.53 0.57 -24.76
C SER A 144 6.89 1.07 -23.37
N ARG A 145 7.68 0.33 -22.58
CA ARG A 145 8.13 0.79 -21.25
C ARG A 145 9.01 2.04 -21.31
N THR A 146 9.91 2.15 -22.27
CA THR A 146 10.72 3.37 -22.43
C THR A 146 9.85 4.58 -22.78
N LYS A 147 8.85 4.41 -23.65
CA LYS A 147 7.87 5.45 -23.98
C LYS A 147 6.98 5.83 -22.79
N SER A 148 6.48 4.86 -22.02
CA SER A 148 5.66 5.11 -20.83
C SER A 148 6.44 5.79 -19.71
N SER A 149 7.72 5.43 -19.53
CA SER A 149 8.63 6.11 -18.60
C SER A 149 8.87 7.56 -19.00
N LEU A 150 9.10 7.83 -20.29
CA LEU A 150 9.25 9.20 -20.81
C LEU A 150 7.96 10.01 -20.66
N ALA A 151 6.80 9.42 -20.95
CA ALA A 151 5.51 10.06 -20.73
C ALA A 151 5.22 10.31 -19.24
N GLY A 152 5.69 9.46 -18.34
CA GLY A 152 5.66 9.68 -16.89
C GLY A 152 6.50 10.88 -16.46
N VAL A 153 7.75 10.95 -16.92
CA VAL A 153 8.66 12.07 -16.64
C VAL A 153 8.12 13.37 -17.25
N GLN A 154 7.61 13.35 -18.48
CA GLN A 154 6.97 14.51 -19.10
C GLN A 154 5.76 14.99 -18.30
N ARG A 155 4.93 14.09 -17.76
CA ARG A 155 3.82 14.46 -16.88
C ARG A 155 4.26 15.15 -15.59
N MET A 156 5.35 14.70 -14.97
CA MET A 156 5.89 15.33 -13.76
C MET A 156 6.50 16.72 -14.03
N LEU A 157 7.02 16.93 -15.24
CA LEU A 157 7.59 18.22 -15.66
C LEU A 157 6.51 19.21 -16.12
N ASN A 158 5.39 18.72 -16.64
CA ASN A 158 4.30 19.55 -17.14
C ASN A 158 3.45 20.10 -15.99
N ARG A 159 3.28 21.42 -15.93
CA ARG A 159 2.41 22.07 -14.95
C ARG A 159 0.93 21.94 -15.36
N PRO A 160 -0.01 21.90 -14.39
CA PRO A 160 -1.43 22.02 -14.70
C PRO A 160 -1.66 23.34 -15.47
N ASN A 161 -2.27 23.26 -16.65
CA ASN A 161 -2.53 24.33 -17.65
C ASN A 161 -1.45 24.62 -18.72
N GLU A 162 -0.38 23.84 -18.81
CA GLU A 162 0.60 23.99 -19.90
C GLU A 162 0.23 23.10 -21.10
N HIS A 163 -0.64 23.62 -21.98
CA HIS A 163 -1.03 22.95 -23.23
C HIS A 163 0.02 23.23 -24.32
N LEU A 164 1.16 22.54 -24.23
CA LEU A 164 2.18 22.60 -25.26
C LEU A 164 1.75 21.75 -26.46
N ALA A 165 1.93 22.27 -27.68
CA ALA A 165 1.48 21.61 -28.92
C ALA A 165 2.05 20.20 -29.17
N TRP A 166 3.07 19.78 -28.40
CA TRP A 166 3.67 18.45 -28.45
C TRP A 166 3.16 17.51 -27.35
N ASN A 167 2.35 18.00 -26.40
CA ASN A 167 1.63 17.15 -25.45
C ASN A 167 0.49 16.45 -26.20
N SER A 168 0.67 15.15 -26.47
CA SER A 168 -0.39 14.34 -27.04
C SER A 168 -1.53 14.25 -26.02
N GLU A 169 -2.72 14.71 -26.39
CA GLU A 169 -3.97 14.44 -25.68
C GLU A 169 -4.27 12.94 -25.80
N VAL A 170 -3.63 12.13 -24.98
CA VAL A 170 -4.05 10.74 -24.82
C VAL A 170 -5.16 10.76 -23.78
N PRO A 171 -6.43 10.53 -24.15
CA PRO A 171 -7.50 10.37 -23.18
C PRO A 171 -7.14 9.11 -22.39
N ARG A 172 -6.70 9.30 -21.14
CA ARG A 172 -6.64 8.20 -20.20
C ARG A 172 -7.85 8.31 -19.30
N ASN A 173 -8.55 7.20 -19.17
CA ASN A 173 -9.52 7.00 -18.13
C ASN A 173 -8.78 7.16 -16.80
N VAL A 174 -8.87 8.34 -16.18
CA VAL A 174 -8.38 8.54 -14.82
C VAL A 174 -9.34 7.73 -13.96
N GLN A 175 -8.93 6.53 -13.56
CA GLN A 175 -9.72 5.75 -12.62
C GLN A 175 -9.81 6.57 -11.33
N PRO A 176 -11.02 6.89 -10.86
CA PRO A 176 -11.20 7.48 -9.54
C PRO A 176 -10.54 6.59 -8.48
N HIS A 177 -10.05 7.19 -7.39
CA HIS A 177 -9.43 6.47 -6.27
C HIS A 177 -10.39 5.44 -5.63
N ASP A 178 -11.70 5.60 -5.88
CA ASP A 178 -12.79 4.78 -5.34
C ASP A 178 -13.12 3.53 -6.17
N GLU A 179 -12.56 3.36 -7.38
CA GLU A 179 -12.86 2.22 -8.24
C GLU A 179 -11.81 1.12 -8.12
N ASP A 180 -12.26 -0.13 -7.97
CA ASP A 180 -11.39 -1.30 -8.08
C ASP A 180 -10.71 -1.30 -9.45
N ALA A 181 -9.37 -1.27 -9.46
CA ALA A 181 -8.64 -1.35 -10.71
C ALA A 181 -8.96 -2.70 -11.38
N PRO A 182 -9.41 -2.72 -12.65
CA PRO A 182 -9.69 -3.97 -13.34
C PRO A 182 -8.40 -4.81 -13.40
N GLU A 183 -8.52 -6.09 -13.05
CA GLU A 183 -7.41 -7.04 -13.13
C GLU A 183 -7.09 -7.28 -14.61
N VAL A 184 -6.12 -6.54 -15.13
CA VAL A 184 -5.61 -6.78 -16.49
C VAL A 184 -4.64 -7.95 -16.39
N GLU A 185 -5.10 -9.13 -16.80
CA GLU A 185 -4.20 -10.26 -17.02
C GLU A 185 -3.19 -9.87 -18.11
N ASN A 186 -1.93 -9.70 -17.70
CA ASN A 186 -0.85 -9.43 -18.65
C ASN A 186 -0.56 -10.71 -19.43
N GLU A 187 -0.45 -10.62 -20.76
CA GLU A 187 -0.10 -11.77 -21.64
C GLU A 187 1.29 -12.39 -21.32
N ASN A 188 2.11 -11.69 -20.52
CA ASN A 188 3.46 -12.10 -20.15
C ASN A 188 3.83 -11.65 -18.73
N TYR A 189 4.88 -12.28 -18.21
CA TYR A 189 5.50 -12.00 -16.92
C TYR A 189 6.81 -11.19 -17.08
N PHE A 190 6.90 -10.27 -18.04
CA PHE A 190 8.14 -9.51 -18.26
C PHE A 190 8.35 -8.41 -17.19
N SER A 191 7.27 -7.80 -16.70
CA SER A 191 7.31 -6.88 -15.55
C SER A 191 7.10 -7.65 -14.25
N PRO A 192 7.74 -7.25 -13.14
CA PRO A 192 7.22 -7.62 -11.83
C PRO A 192 5.82 -7.03 -11.60
N GLY A 193 5.07 -7.64 -10.68
CA GLY A 193 3.86 -7.03 -10.15
C GLY A 193 4.20 -5.82 -9.27
N CYS A 194 3.25 -4.91 -9.10
CA CYS A 194 3.39 -3.77 -8.20
C CYS A 194 2.25 -3.79 -7.19
N TYR A 195 2.56 -3.49 -5.93
CA TYR A 195 1.52 -3.21 -4.96
C TYR A 195 0.73 -1.97 -5.40
N TYR A 196 -0.60 -2.04 -5.31
CA TYR A 196 -1.50 -0.93 -5.61
C TYR A 196 -1.15 0.30 -4.75
N CYS A 197 -1.12 0.12 -3.43
CA CYS A 197 -0.69 1.16 -2.50
C CYS A 197 0.05 0.57 -1.29
N VAL A 198 0.80 1.45 -0.62
CA VAL A 198 1.16 1.28 0.78
C VAL A 198 0.19 2.13 1.58
N GLU A 199 -0.71 1.48 2.30
CA GLU A 199 -1.68 2.11 3.19
C GLU A 199 -1.01 2.42 4.52
N THR A 200 -1.23 3.61 5.06
CA THR A 200 -0.64 4.02 6.33
C THR A 200 -1.72 4.46 7.31
N ILE A 201 -1.54 4.16 8.59
CA ILE A 201 -2.28 4.76 9.70
C ILE A 201 -1.34 5.76 10.36
N CYS A 202 -1.71 7.03 10.33
CA CYS A 202 -0.94 8.12 10.91
C CYS A 202 -1.74 8.80 12.01
N ALA A 203 -1.03 9.27 13.03
CA ALA A 203 -1.59 10.24 13.96
C ALA A 203 -1.70 11.62 13.27
N PRO A 204 -2.61 12.52 13.68
CA PRO A 204 -2.80 13.85 13.07
C PRO A 204 -1.53 14.71 12.93
N CYS A 205 -0.56 14.48 13.80
CA CYS A 205 0.77 15.11 13.82
C CYS A 205 1.75 14.51 12.78
N GLY A 206 1.29 13.59 11.91
CA GLY A 206 2.08 12.98 10.84
C GLY A 206 2.94 11.79 11.27
N VAL A 207 2.84 11.36 12.53
CA VAL A 207 3.56 10.17 13.03
C VAL A 207 2.88 8.91 12.49
N VAL A 208 3.62 8.11 11.70
CA VAL A 208 3.15 6.81 11.21
C VAL A 208 3.08 5.81 12.37
N ILE A 209 1.90 5.26 12.61
CA ILE A 209 1.61 4.25 13.64
C ILE A 209 1.79 2.85 13.07
N ALA A 210 1.18 2.60 11.91
CA ALA A 210 1.25 1.34 11.21
C ALA A 210 1.17 1.56 9.69
N TRP A 211 1.59 0.57 8.92
CA TRP A 211 1.42 0.56 7.47
C TRP A 211 1.18 -0.86 6.96
N VAL A 212 0.54 -1.00 5.81
CA VAL A 212 0.35 -2.29 5.15
C VAL A 212 0.46 -2.12 3.63
N LYS A 213 0.80 -3.20 2.93
CA LYS A 213 0.86 -3.22 1.47
C LYS A 213 -0.40 -3.87 0.91
N PHE A 214 -1.13 -3.16 0.07
CA PHE A 214 -2.27 -3.73 -0.65
C PHE A 214 -1.86 -4.08 -2.09
N ALA A 215 -1.86 -5.38 -2.39
CA ALA A 215 -1.32 -5.88 -3.66
C ALA A 215 -2.20 -5.49 -4.86
N LYS A 216 -3.52 -5.67 -4.72
CA LYS A 216 -4.47 -5.54 -5.83
C LYS A 216 -5.29 -4.26 -5.75
N SER A 217 -5.93 -4.03 -4.60
CA SER A 217 -6.72 -2.85 -4.35
C SER A 217 -6.76 -2.51 -2.87
N GLU A 218 -6.94 -1.22 -2.62
CA GLU A 218 -7.33 -0.67 -1.32
C GLU A 218 -8.84 -0.81 -1.16
N SER A 219 -9.29 -2.06 -1.01
CA SER A 219 -10.69 -2.41 -0.86
C SER A 219 -11.17 -2.19 0.58
N PRO A 220 -12.47 -1.93 0.80
CA PRO A 220 -13.03 -1.79 2.14
C PRO A 220 -12.73 -2.97 3.07
N THR A 221 -12.73 -4.20 2.54
CA THR A 221 -12.39 -5.40 3.33
C THR A 221 -10.92 -5.44 3.73
N ASN A 222 -10.00 -5.03 2.85
CA ASN A 222 -8.58 -4.95 3.17
C ASN A 222 -8.32 -3.86 4.23
N ILE A 223 -8.99 -2.72 4.12
CA ILE A 223 -8.93 -1.62 5.10
C ILE A 223 -9.43 -2.11 6.47
N LEU A 224 -10.61 -2.76 6.53
CA LEU A 224 -11.15 -3.26 7.79
C LEU A 224 -10.22 -4.29 8.45
N LYS A 225 -9.66 -5.20 7.66
CA LYS A 225 -8.67 -6.15 8.16
C LYS A 225 -7.43 -5.43 8.71
N PHE A 226 -6.93 -4.41 8.01
CA PHE A 226 -5.79 -3.63 8.48
C PHE A 226 -6.09 -2.90 9.80
N MET A 227 -7.31 -2.38 9.95
CA MET A 227 -7.77 -1.80 11.23
C MET A 227 -7.80 -2.83 12.36
N GLU A 228 -8.32 -4.03 12.10
CA GLU A 228 -8.37 -5.14 13.08
C GLU A 228 -6.97 -5.63 13.47
N ASP A 229 -6.08 -5.79 12.50
CA ASP A 229 -4.68 -6.20 12.72
C ASP A 229 -3.89 -5.13 13.51
N THR A 230 -4.23 -3.84 13.34
CA THR A 230 -3.56 -2.73 14.02
C THR A 230 -4.12 -2.48 15.43
N PHE A 231 -5.44 -2.59 15.61
CA PHE A 231 -6.15 -2.31 16.86
C PHE A 231 -7.02 -3.50 17.31
N PRO A 232 -6.40 -4.62 17.71
CA PRO A 232 -7.13 -5.83 18.08
C PRO A 232 -7.97 -5.63 19.36
N ASP A 233 -7.47 -4.84 20.30
CA ASP A 233 -8.13 -4.58 21.58
C ASP A 233 -8.94 -3.29 21.55
N GLU A 234 -10.17 -3.32 22.08
CA GLU A 234 -11.06 -2.14 22.21
C GLU A 234 -10.36 -0.94 22.89
N SER A 235 -9.48 -1.20 23.86
CA SER A 235 -8.74 -0.13 24.58
C SER A 235 -7.69 0.59 23.75
N THR A 236 -7.28 0.01 22.61
CA THR A 236 -6.27 0.58 21.71
C THR A 236 -6.88 1.27 20.50
N ARG A 237 -8.19 1.08 20.28
CA ARG A 237 -8.89 1.64 19.12
C ARG A 237 -8.97 3.17 19.22
N PRO A 238 -8.83 3.88 18.10
CA PRO A 238 -8.98 5.33 18.08
C PRO A 238 -10.45 5.75 18.18
N ASP A 239 -10.72 6.90 18.79
CA ASP A 239 -12.08 7.45 18.89
C ASP A 239 -12.60 7.88 17.51
N TYR A 240 -11.72 8.43 16.67
CA TYR A 240 -12.03 8.91 15.32
C TYR A 240 -11.07 8.35 14.27
N ILE A 241 -11.63 7.97 13.14
CA ILE A 241 -10.89 7.46 11.98
C ILE A 241 -11.30 8.29 10.77
N CYS A 242 -10.31 8.94 10.14
CA CYS A 242 -10.49 9.65 8.88
C CYS A 242 -9.80 8.89 7.76
N ILE A 243 -10.55 8.63 6.69
CA ILE A 243 -10.10 7.96 5.48
C ILE A 243 -10.96 8.48 4.33
N ASP A 244 -10.38 8.64 3.15
CA ASP A 244 -11.09 9.10 1.95
C ASP A 244 -12.28 8.18 1.58
N LYS A 245 -12.16 6.87 1.84
CA LYS A 245 -13.19 5.86 1.56
C LYS A 245 -14.15 5.57 2.72
N ALA A 246 -14.30 6.49 3.68
CA ALA A 246 -15.06 6.24 4.91
C ALA A 246 -16.51 5.76 4.65
N CYS A 247 -17.17 6.33 3.64
CA CYS A 247 -18.49 5.89 3.18
C CYS A 247 -18.54 4.40 2.80
N LEU A 248 -17.55 3.93 2.03
CA LEU A 248 -17.49 2.56 1.53
C LEU A 248 -17.09 1.59 2.64
N VAL A 249 -16.11 1.98 3.46
CA VAL A 249 -15.68 1.22 4.64
C VAL A 249 -16.85 1.02 5.60
N LEU A 250 -17.59 2.08 5.92
CA LEU A 250 -18.78 2.01 6.77
C LEU A 250 -19.87 1.11 6.19
N ARG A 251 -20.14 1.23 4.88
CA ARG A 251 -21.12 0.36 4.22
C ARG A 251 -20.73 -1.11 4.34
N THR A 252 -19.46 -1.44 4.06
CA THR A 252 -18.97 -2.82 4.11
C THR A 252 -18.94 -3.36 5.54
N SER A 253 -18.55 -2.56 6.54
CA SER A 253 -18.55 -2.98 7.95
C SER A 253 -19.95 -3.23 8.51
N ILE A 254 -20.95 -2.48 8.05
CA ILE A 254 -22.36 -2.76 8.38
C ILE A 254 -22.81 -4.08 7.72
N GLN A 255 -22.44 -4.30 6.46
CA GLN A 255 -22.84 -5.50 5.71
C GLN A 255 -22.23 -6.79 6.24
N ASN A 256 -20.97 -6.75 6.70
CA ASN A 256 -20.30 -7.94 7.24
C ASN A 256 -20.48 -8.09 8.77
N GLY A 257 -21.12 -7.12 9.43
CA GLY A 257 -21.40 -7.14 10.87
C GLY A 257 -20.26 -6.66 11.77
N SER A 258 -19.08 -6.30 11.22
CA SER A 258 -17.96 -5.82 12.05
C SER A 258 -18.27 -4.45 12.69
N TRP A 259 -19.18 -3.67 12.11
CA TRP A 259 -19.56 -2.37 12.66
C TRP A 259 -20.18 -2.44 14.05
N ASP A 260 -20.89 -3.53 14.39
CA ASP A 260 -21.51 -3.69 15.72
C ASP A 260 -20.48 -3.70 16.85
N GLU A 261 -19.23 -4.09 16.53
CA GLU A 261 -18.12 -4.03 17.45
C GLU A 261 -17.40 -2.68 17.41
N TRP A 262 -17.09 -2.19 16.21
CA TRP A 262 -16.33 -0.96 16.00
C TRP A 262 -17.06 0.30 16.47
N CYS A 263 -18.39 0.36 16.35
CA CYS A 263 -19.18 1.53 16.73
C CYS A 263 -19.18 1.82 18.25
N LYS A 264 -18.75 0.87 19.08
CA LYS A 264 -18.66 1.04 20.54
C LYS A 264 -17.51 1.96 20.94
N THR A 265 -16.42 1.92 20.18
CA THR A 265 -15.16 2.61 20.51
C THR A 265 -14.80 3.69 19.51
N SER A 266 -15.22 3.54 18.25
CA SER A 266 -14.66 4.31 17.14
C SER A 266 -15.75 4.89 16.24
N LYS A 267 -15.48 6.08 15.69
CA LYS A 267 -16.33 6.77 14.73
C LYS A 267 -15.56 6.98 13.42
N LEU A 268 -16.17 6.61 12.31
CA LEU A 268 -15.68 6.95 10.97
C LEU A 268 -16.14 8.36 10.62
N MET A 269 -15.22 9.19 10.13
CA MET A 269 -15.53 10.52 9.60
C MET A 269 -15.98 10.38 8.15
N VAL A 270 -17.29 10.52 7.92
CA VAL A 270 -17.97 10.30 6.63
C VAL A 270 -18.45 11.62 6.04
#